data_AF-X1QXT9-F1
#
_entry.id   AF-X1QXT9-F1
#
_cell.length_a   1.000
_cell.length_b   1.000
_cell.length_c   1.000
_cell.angle_alpha   90.00
_cell.angle_beta   90.00
_cell.angle_gamma   90.00
#
_symmetry.space_group_name_H-M   'P 1'
#
loop_
_entity.id
_entity.type
_entity.pdbx_description
1 polymer ?
#
loop_
_entity_poly.entity_id
_entity_poly.type
_entity_poly.pdbx_seq_one_letter_code
_entity_poly.pdbx_strand_id
1 'polypeptide(L)'
;MLSFWSNEGEINIWKALNFAEKIISAIDQAFSDIAKVNSTSEMVKRYTDDWWKIDNEYKSFRLKTDSDDQLQTLSRCVRTMYRDYQNQLNEKFLNLISKQKDLSIQGFQKQSDFWEKVASSKKRRAVILVDALRFELSQDLICQCKKSMRDAEISCEPLIASLPTLTPIGMSFLIPARDIKIDVEGSNWQVQSNDSAGNLALLSERKKIYQYLLDLIQQG
;
A
#
# COMPACT_ATOMS: atom_id res chain seq x y z
N MET A 1 8.24 20.69 -43.26
CA MET A 1 9.71 20.78 -43.19
C MET A 1 10.06 20.95 -41.72
N LEU A 2 10.41 19.84 -41.05
CA LEU A 2 10.94 19.83 -39.68
C LEU A 2 12.40 20.34 -39.74
N SER A 3 12.84 21.13 -38.74
CA SER A 3 14.15 21.78 -38.80
C SER A 3 15.28 20.77 -38.57
N PHE A 4 16.44 21.02 -39.19
CA PHE A 4 17.69 20.28 -39.06
C PHE A 4 18.18 20.10 -37.59
N TRP A 5 17.61 20.86 -36.65
CA TRP A 5 18.03 20.92 -35.25
C TRP A 5 17.16 20.10 -34.29
N SER A 6 16.02 19.55 -34.75
CA SER A 6 15.28 18.62 -33.91
C SER A 6 15.97 17.25 -33.98
N ASN A 7 16.64 16.85 -32.90
CA ASN A 7 16.97 15.44 -32.72
C ASN A 7 15.66 14.65 -32.82
N GLU A 8 15.50 13.90 -33.92
CA GLU A 8 14.42 12.93 -34.05
C GLU A 8 14.71 11.78 -33.10
N GLY A 9 13.99 11.76 -31.98
CA GLY A 9 14.08 10.74 -30.94
C GLY A 9 13.32 11.15 -29.68
N GLU A 10 12.94 10.16 -28.87
CA GLU A 10 12.37 10.43 -27.54
C GLU A 10 13.44 11.06 -26.64
N ILE A 11 13.40 12.38 -26.48
CA ILE A 11 14.29 13.07 -25.55
C ILE A 11 13.81 12.79 -24.13
N ASN A 12 14.58 11.99 -23.39
CA ASN A 12 14.24 11.55 -22.02
C ASN A 12 13.90 12.73 -21.09
N ILE A 13 14.55 13.88 -21.26
CA ILE A 13 14.28 15.07 -20.45
C ILE A 13 12.86 15.62 -20.64
N TRP A 14 12.30 15.62 -21.85
CA TRP A 14 10.93 16.11 -22.08
C TRP A 14 9.91 15.18 -21.44
N LYS A 15 10.13 13.87 -21.52
CA LYS A 15 9.31 12.90 -20.80
C LYS A 15 9.39 13.10 -19.29
N ALA A 16 10.60 13.28 -18.76
CA ALA A 16 10.81 13.50 -17.33
C ALA A 16 10.11 14.78 -16.85
N LEU A 17 10.15 15.86 -17.65
CA LEU A 17 9.43 17.10 -17.37
C LEU A 17 7.90 16.89 -17.40
N ASN A 18 7.38 16.13 -18.37
CA ASN A 18 5.96 15.79 -18.41
C ASN A 18 5.51 14.96 -17.20
N PHE A 19 6.34 14.02 -16.72
CA PHE A 19 6.06 13.30 -15.48
C PHE A 19 6.09 14.24 -14.27
N ALA A 20 7.10 15.11 -14.19
CA ALA A 20 7.24 16.06 -13.10
C ALA A 20 6.04 17.02 -13.01
N GLU A 21 5.60 17.56 -14.15
CA GLU A 21 4.43 18.45 -14.23
C GLU A 21 3.16 17.76 -13.70
N LYS A 22 2.89 16.54 -14.16
CA LYS A 22 1.74 15.75 -13.68
C LYS A 22 1.78 15.51 -12.17
N ILE A 23 2.94 15.13 -11.64
CA ILE A 23 3.11 14.87 -10.20
C ILE A 23 2.91 16.15 -9.40
N ILE A 24 3.53 17.25 -9.81
CA ILE A 24 3.47 18.54 -9.10
C ILE A 24 2.04 19.07 -9.12
N SER A 25 1.36 19.04 -10.26
CA SER A 25 -0.03 19.47 -10.40
C SER A 25 -0.99 18.63 -9.53
N ALA A 26 -0.81 17.30 -9.52
CA ALA A 26 -1.60 16.41 -8.68
C ALA A 26 -1.34 16.63 -7.18
N ILE A 27 -0.09 16.91 -6.78
CA ILE A 27 0.27 17.23 -5.40
C ILE A 27 -0.35 18.56 -4.97
N ASP A 28 -0.30 19.59 -5.82
CA ASP A 28 -0.88 20.91 -5.50
C ASP A 28 -2.40 20.82 -5.27
N GLN A 29 -3.09 20.08 -6.14
CA GLN A 29 -4.51 19.77 -5.95
C GLN A 29 -4.74 18.96 -4.66
N ALA A 30 -3.89 17.98 -4.37
CA ALA A 30 -4.01 17.17 -3.16
C ALA A 30 -3.82 18.00 -1.89
N PHE A 31 -2.90 18.98 -1.86
CA PHE A 31 -2.76 19.89 -0.72
C PHE A 31 -4.04 20.68 -0.44
N SER A 32 -4.65 21.21 -1.49
CA SER A 32 -5.92 21.93 -1.39
C SER A 32 -7.05 21.05 -0.83
N ASP A 33 -7.04 19.75 -1.17
CA ASP A 33 -8.02 18.79 -0.68
C ASP A 33 -7.73 18.36 0.77
N ILE A 34 -6.48 18.03 1.11
CA ILE A 34 -6.03 17.63 2.46
C ILE A 34 -6.44 18.68 3.51
N ALA A 35 -6.35 19.97 3.17
CA ALA A 35 -6.77 21.05 4.04
C ALA A 35 -8.26 20.98 4.42
N LYS A 36 -9.12 20.52 3.49
CA LYS A 36 -10.59 20.49 3.62
C LYS A 36 -11.12 19.20 4.27
N VAL A 37 -10.36 18.11 4.20
CA VAL A 37 -10.78 16.81 4.74
C VAL A 37 -10.85 16.84 6.27
N ASN A 38 -11.94 16.28 6.83
CA ASN A 38 -12.20 16.33 8.28
C ASN A 38 -12.40 14.95 8.94
N SER A 39 -12.30 13.85 8.19
CA SER A 39 -12.47 12.49 8.73
C SER A 39 -11.46 11.52 8.14
N THR A 40 -11.12 10.47 8.91
CA THR A 40 -10.21 9.40 8.44
C THR A 40 -10.81 8.62 7.27
N SER A 41 -12.12 8.37 7.28
CA SER A 41 -12.83 7.69 6.18
C SER A 41 -12.77 8.48 4.87
N GLU A 42 -12.90 9.80 4.93
CA GLU A 42 -12.76 10.65 3.75
C GLU A 42 -11.32 10.63 3.22
N MET A 43 -10.30 10.66 4.09
CA MET A 43 -8.91 10.54 3.67
C MET A 43 -8.63 9.22 2.96
N VAL A 44 -9.08 8.09 3.53
CA VAL A 44 -8.90 6.77 2.91
C VAL A 44 -9.62 6.74 1.57
N LYS A 45 -10.86 7.24 1.48
CA LYS A 45 -11.60 7.30 0.22
C LYS A 45 -10.89 8.13 -0.85
N ARG A 46 -10.43 9.33 -0.51
CA ARG A 46 -9.65 10.19 -1.42
C ARG A 46 -8.38 9.49 -1.90
N TYR A 47 -7.71 8.78 -0.99
CA TYR A 47 -6.52 8.01 -1.35
C TYR A 47 -6.84 6.86 -2.31
N THR A 48 -7.91 6.11 -2.06
CA THR A 48 -8.28 4.96 -2.89
C THR A 48 -8.85 5.36 -4.25
N ASP A 49 -9.49 6.53 -4.33
CA ASP A 49 -10.08 7.04 -5.57
C ASP A 49 -8.99 7.67 -6.47
N ASP A 50 -8.17 8.56 -5.91
CA ASP A 50 -7.29 9.42 -6.69
C ASP A 50 -5.85 9.55 -6.18
N TRP A 51 -5.61 9.72 -4.88
CA TRP A 51 -4.24 10.06 -4.44
C TRP A 51 -3.22 8.92 -4.61
N TRP A 52 -3.66 7.66 -4.68
CA TRP A 52 -2.77 6.54 -5.04
C TRP A 52 -2.08 6.74 -6.40
N LYS A 53 -2.70 7.52 -7.32
CA LYS A 53 -2.12 7.85 -8.62
C LYS A 53 -0.86 8.70 -8.47
N ILE A 54 -0.78 9.56 -7.45
CA ILE A 54 0.42 10.37 -7.17
C ILE A 54 1.60 9.44 -6.85
N ASP A 55 1.38 8.45 -5.97
CA ASP A 55 2.39 7.45 -5.61
C ASP A 55 2.81 6.63 -6.85
N ASN A 56 1.85 6.27 -7.71
CA ASN A 56 2.12 5.51 -8.92
C ASN A 56 2.92 6.29 -9.97
N GLU A 57 2.55 7.56 -10.20
CA GLU A 57 3.26 8.46 -11.12
C GLU A 57 4.66 8.77 -10.59
N TYR A 58 4.82 9.02 -9.28
CA TYR A 58 6.13 9.22 -8.66
C TYR A 58 7.04 7.99 -8.79
N LYS A 59 6.49 6.78 -8.58
CA LYS A 59 7.22 5.53 -8.83
C LYS A 59 7.65 5.42 -10.29
N SER A 60 6.75 5.70 -11.22
CA SER A 60 7.01 5.65 -12.67
C SER A 60 8.05 6.67 -13.12
N PHE A 61 8.04 7.86 -12.50
CA PHE A 61 9.04 8.90 -12.70
C PHE A 61 10.42 8.40 -12.23
N ARG A 62 10.53 7.93 -10.98
CA ARG A 62 11.79 7.41 -10.43
C ARG A 62 12.41 6.30 -11.27
N LEU A 63 11.60 5.35 -11.73
CA LEU A 63 12.07 4.26 -12.58
C LEU A 63 12.72 4.73 -13.89
N LYS A 64 12.34 5.93 -14.38
CA LYS A 64 12.85 6.50 -15.63
C LYS A 64 13.99 7.50 -15.42
N THR A 65 14.08 8.12 -14.24
CA THR A 65 14.98 9.26 -14.01
C THR A 65 16.09 8.99 -13.00
N ASP A 66 15.98 7.99 -12.11
CA ASP A 66 16.97 7.77 -11.05
C ASP A 66 18.35 7.36 -11.59
N SER A 67 18.42 6.75 -12.77
CA SER A 67 19.67 6.33 -13.42
C SER A 67 20.28 7.38 -14.36
N ASP A 68 19.63 8.54 -14.53
CA ASP A 68 20.08 9.59 -15.45
C ASP A 68 20.67 10.77 -14.67
N ASP A 69 21.99 10.91 -14.72
CA ASP A 69 22.72 11.96 -14.01
C ASP A 69 22.34 13.38 -14.46
N GLN A 70 21.87 13.54 -15.70
CA GLN A 70 21.41 14.85 -16.20
C GLN A 70 20.10 15.29 -15.55
N LEU A 71 19.32 14.34 -15.02
CA LEU A 71 18.02 14.58 -14.40
C LEU A 71 18.10 14.74 -12.88
N GLN A 72 19.28 14.64 -12.25
CA GLN A 72 19.43 14.66 -10.79
C GLN A 72 18.80 15.89 -10.12
N THR A 73 18.95 17.08 -10.74
CA THR A 73 18.34 18.31 -10.22
C THR A 73 16.82 18.24 -10.23
N LEU A 74 16.22 17.79 -11.35
CA LEU A 74 14.78 17.60 -11.47
C LEU A 74 14.28 16.53 -10.48
N SER A 75 14.96 15.39 -10.44
CA SER A 75 14.63 14.27 -9.55
C SER A 75 14.67 14.68 -8.08
N ARG A 76 15.65 15.49 -7.66
CA ARG A 76 15.73 16.03 -6.30
C ARG A 76 14.58 16.99 -5.98
N CYS A 77 14.19 17.84 -6.94
CA CYS A 77 13.05 18.74 -6.79
C CYS A 77 11.74 17.96 -6.61
N VAL A 78 11.43 17.04 -7.52
CA VAL A 78 10.22 16.21 -7.47
C VAL A 78 10.19 15.34 -6.20
N ARG A 79 11.33 14.75 -5.81
CA ARG A 79 11.45 13.98 -4.55
C ARG A 79 11.16 14.82 -3.31
N THR A 80 11.56 16.10 -3.32
CA THR A 80 11.31 17.02 -2.21
C THR A 80 9.81 17.32 -2.11
N MET A 81 9.19 17.72 -3.22
CA MET A 81 7.74 17.97 -3.29
C MET A 81 6.92 16.74 -2.88
N TYR A 82 7.30 15.56 -3.38
CA TYR A 82 6.62 14.31 -3.03
C TYR A 82 6.79 13.95 -1.54
N ARG A 83 7.98 14.14 -0.96
CA ARG A 83 8.19 13.93 0.48
C ARG A 83 7.33 14.90 1.31
N ASP A 84 7.26 16.16 0.92
CA ASP A 84 6.49 17.18 1.63
C ASP A 84 4.99 16.87 1.54
N TYR A 85 4.52 16.37 0.40
CA TYR A 85 3.18 15.80 0.22
C TYR A 85 2.91 14.64 1.19
N GLN A 86 3.79 13.65 1.24
CA GLN A 86 3.64 12.50 2.14
C GLN A 86 3.62 12.93 3.61
N ASN A 87 4.48 13.88 4.00
CA ASN A 87 4.52 14.39 5.37
C ASN A 87 3.19 15.05 5.76
N GLN A 88 2.66 15.96 4.93
CA GLN A 88 1.38 16.61 5.24
C GLN A 88 0.21 15.62 5.26
N LEU A 89 0.18 14.66 4.33
CA LEU A 89 -0.82 13.61 4.31
C LEU A 89 -0.78 12.78 5.61
N ASN A 90 0.42 12.33 6.00
CA ASN A 90 0.63 11.54 7.21
C ASN A 90 0.30 12.33 8.48
N GLU A 91 0.75 13.57 8.58
CA GLU A 91 0.44 14.44 9.73
C GLU A 91 -1.06 14.65 9.87
N LYS A 92 -1.78 14.95 8.78
CA LYS A 92 -3.24 15.10 8.79
C LYS A 92 -3.91 13.81 9.22
N PHE A 93 -3.51 12.67 8.65
CA PHE A 93 -4.10 11.37 8.98
C PHE A 93 -3.86 10.99 10.45
N LEU A 94 -2.63 11.15 10.95
CA LEU A 94 -2.26 10.88 12.34
C LEU A 94 -2.99 11.81 13.32
N ASN A 95 -3.19 13.08 12.97
CA ASN A 95 -3.95 14.03 13.78
C ASN A 95 -5.45 13.68 13.85
N LEU A 96 -6.01 13.05 12.81
CA LEU A 96 -7.40 12.58 12.82
C LEU A 96 -7.54 11.25 13.57
N ILE A 97 -6.63 10.30 13.34
CA ILE A 97 -6.69 8.96 13.96
C ILE A 97 -6.41 9.01 15.47
N SER A 98 -5.51 9.90 15.92
CA SER A 98 -5.19 10.06 17.36
C SER A 98 -6.37 10.55 18.20
N LYS A 99 -7.39 11.13 17.57
CA LYS A 99 -8.64 11.54 18.22
C LYS A 99 -9.66 10.42 18.32
N GLN A 100 -9.42 9.29 17.66
CA GLN A 100 -10.28 8.10 17.68
C GLN A 100 -9.85 7.15 18.80
N LYS A 101 -10.80 6.38 19.34
CA LYS A 101 -10.53 5.41 20.41
C LYS A 101 -9.84 4.15 19.89
N ASP A 102 -10.07 3.81 18.63
CA ASP A 102 -9.48 2.66 17.96
C ASP A 102 -9.13 3.03 16.50
N LEU A 103 -8.42 2.12 15.83
CA LEU A 103 -8.04 2.25 14.42
C LEU A 103 -9.18 1.86 13.46
N SER A 104 -10.44 1.92 13.89
CA SER A 104 -11.56 1.64 12.99
C SER A 104 -11.82 2.85 12.10
N ILE A 105 -11.84 2.60 10.79
CA ILE A 105 -12.18 3.61 9.79
C ILE A 105 -13.49 3.19 9.17
N GLN A 106 -14.52 4.01 9.37
CA GLN A 106 -15.87 3.73 8.89
C GLN A 106 -15.88 3.45 7.39
N GLY A 107 -16.49 2.32 7.00
CA GLY A 107 -16.60 1.90 5.60
C GLY A 107 -15.41 1.10 5.07
N PHE A 108 -14.37 0.86 5.87
CA PHE A 108 -13.18 0.13 5.46
C PHE A 108 -12.88 -1.04 6.41
N GLN A 109 -12.51 -2.17 5.84
CA GLN A 109 -12.20 -3.39 6.59
C GLN A 109 -10.78 -3.31 7.17
N LYS A 110 -10.59 -3.80 8.40
CA LYS A 110 -9.27 -3.92 9.01
C LYS A 110 -8.52 -5.12 8.42
N GLN A 111 -7.21 -5.02 8.34
CA GLN A 111 -6.33 -6.12 7.91
C GLN A 111 -6.54 -7.40 8.74
N SER A 112 -6.78 -7.25 10.05
CA SER A 112 -7.07 -8.35 10.98
C SER A 112 -8.28 -9.20 10.59
N ASP A 113 -9.24 -8.60 9.89
CA ASP A 113 -10.53 -9.23 9.60
C ASP A 113 -10.49 -9.98 8.26
N PHE A 114 -9.34 -9.98 7.58
CA PHE A 114 -9.16 -10.56 6.24
C PHE A 114 -9.59 -12.03 6.20
N TRP A 115 -9.17 -12.83 7.17
CA TRP A 115 -9.44 -14.27 7.18
C TRP A 115 -10.89 -14.63 7.48
N GLU A 116 -11.66 -13.79 8.16
CA GLU A 116 -13.10 -14.01 8.35
C GLU A 116 -13.82 -13.99 7.00
N LYS A 117 -13.43 -13.07 6.11
CA LYS A 117 -13.94 -13.01 4.73
C LYS A 117 -13.50 -14.22 3.91
N VAL A 118 -12.27 -14.69 4.09
CA VAL A 118 -11.73 -15.87 3.38
C VAL A 118 -12.38 -17.17 3.87
N ALA A 119 -12.68 -17.31 5.15
CA ALA A 119 -13.27 -18.52 5.72
C ALA A 119 -14.78 -18.66 5.43
N SER A 120 -15.50 -17.57 5.16
CA SER A 120 -16.96 -17.59 4.98
C SER A 120 -17.47 -18.25 3.68
N SER A 121 -16.61 -18.58 2.72
CA SER A 121 -17.02 -19.19 1.45
C SER A 121 -16.74 -20.68 1.41
N LYS A 122 -17.66 -21.39 0.77
CA LYS A 122 -17.57 -22.84 0.49
C LYS A 122 -16.85 -23.18 -0.81
N LYS A 123 -16.48 -22.20 -1.64
CA LYS A 123 -15.73 -22.41 -2.89
C LYS A 123 -14.23 -22.59 -2.61
N ARG A 124 -13.54 -23.37 -3.45
CA ARG A 124 -12.07 -23.48 -3.43
C ARG A 124 -11.44 -22.09 -3.61
N ARG A 125 -10.47 -21.75 -2.76
CA ARG A 125 -9.79 -20.46 -2.73
C ARG A 125 -8.28 -20.68 -2.63
N ALA A 126 -7.54 -19.85 -3.36
CA ALA A 126 -6.10 -19.68 -3.16
C ALA A 126 -5.87 -18.28 -2.58
N VAL A 127 -5.01 -18.17 -1.58
CA VAL A 127 -4.61 -16.91 -0.96
C VAL A 127 -3.12 -16.71 -1.19
N ILE A 128 -2.75 -15.56 -1.74
CA ILE A 128 -1.36 -15.16 -1.95
C ILE A 128 -1.13 -13.92 -1.10
N LEU A 129 -0.25 -14.03 -0.10
CA LEU A 129 0.15 -12.90 0.74
C LEU A 129 1.49 -12.36 0.23
N VAL A 130 1.51 -11.08 -0.15
CA VAL A 130 2.70 -10.40 -0.66
C VAL A 130 3.10 -9.33 0.35
N ASP A 131 4.32 -9.42 0.87
CA ASP A 131 4.84 -8.43 1.80
C ASP A 131 5.02 -7.07 1.10
N ALA A 132 4.73 -5.99 1.82
CA ALA A 132 4.81 -4.62 1.35
C ALA A 132 4.04 -4.30 0.04
N LEU A 133 2.98 -5.05 -0.27
CA LEU A 133 2.12 -4.74 -1.42
C LEU A 133 1.19 -3.56 -1.11
N ARG A 134 1.70 -2.35 -1.35
CA ARG A 134 0.94 -1.11 -1.17
C ARG A 134 -0.23 -1.01 -2.16
N PHE A 135 -1.16 -0.12 -1.87
CA PHE A 135 -2.41 0.01 -2.63
C PHE A 135 -2.15 0.39 -4.10
N GLU A 136 -1.25 1.32 -4.40
CA GLU A 136 -0.94 1.72 -5.78
C GLU A 136 -0.26 0.59 -6.57
N LEU A 137 0.51 -0.29 -5.92
CA LEU A 137 1.05 -1.50 -6.54
C LEU A 137 -0.07 -2.51 -6.86
N SER A 138 -1.06 -2.61 -5.97
CA SER A 138 -2.24 -3.47 -6.17
C SER A 138 -3.08 -2.99 -7.36
N GLN A 139 -3.24 -1.67 -7.50
CA GLN A 139 -3.95 -1.07 -8.64
C GLN A 139 -3.25 -1.36 -9.97
N ASP A 140 -1.92 -1.28 -10.01
CA ASP A 140 -1.12 -1.68 -11.19
C ASP A 140 -1.27 -3.17 -11.50
N LEU A 141 -1.21 -4.03 -10.48
CA LEU A 141 -1.40 -5.48 -10.65
C LEU A 141 -2.78 -5.79 -11.25
N ILE A 142 -3.83 -5.16 -10.73
CA ILE A 142 -5.19 -5.34 -11.21
C ILE A 142 -5.35 -4.88 -12.66
N CYS A 143 -4.71 -3.76 -13.02
CA CYS A 143 -4.68 -3.29 -14.41
C CYS A 143 -4.08 -4.35 -15.34
N GLN A 144 -3.00 -5.02 -14.93
CA GLN A 144 -2.39 -6.11 -15.72
C GLN A 144 -3.27 -7.36 -15.75
N CYS A 145 -3.85 -7.76 -14.61
CA CYS A 145 -4.74 -8.92 -14.56
C CYS A 145 -5.97 -8.72 -15.47
N LYS A 146 -6.59 -7.52 -15.47
CA LYS A 146 -7.74 -7.21 -16.34
C LYS A 146 -7.40 -7.25 -17.83
N LYS A 147 -6.16 -6.91 -18.21
CA LYS A 147 -5.70 -7.02 -19.61
C LYS A 147 -5.53 -8.48 -20.03
N SER A 148 -5.05 -9.33 -19.13
CA SER A 148 -4.70 -10.73 -19.41
C SER A 148 -5.87 -11.71 -19.21
N MET A 149 -6.79 -11.42 -18.29
CA MET A 149 -7.88 -12.32 -17.88
C MET A 149 -9.24 -11.65 -18.15
N ARG A 150 -9.80 -11.88 -19.34
CA ARG A 150 -11.03 -11.20 -19.79
C ARG A 150 -12.30 -11.69 -19.09
N ASP A 151 -12.35 -12.97 -18.72
CA ASP A 151 -13.56 -13.61 -18.17
C ASP A 151 -13.56 -13.69 -16.63
N ALA A 152 -12.53 -13.14 -15.98
CA ALA A 152 -12.40 -13.14 -14.53
C ALA A 152 -12.97 -11.84 -13.92
N GLU A 153 -13.74 -11.98 -12.86
CA GLU A 153 -14.12 -10.84 -12.01
C GLU A 153 -12.90 -10.42 -11.17
N ILE A 154 -12.43 -9.19 -11.38
CA ILE A 154 -11.25 -8.65 -10.71
C ILE A 154 -11.62 -7.34 -10.00
N SER A 155 -11.54 -7.35 -8.68
CA SER A 155 -11.79 -6.21 -7.80
C SER A 155 -10.58 -5.89 -6.92
N CYS A 156 -10.48 -4.62 -6.48
CA CYS A 156 -9.54 -4.18 -5.44
C CYS A 156 -10.36 -3.73 -4.25
N GLU A 157 -10.02 -4.23 -3.06
CA GLU A 157 -10.58 -3.72 -1.82
C GLU A 157 -9.45 -3.29 -0.90
N PRO A 158 -9.43 -2.02 -0.44
CA PRO A 158 -8.43 -1.55 0.52
C PRO A 158 -8.65 -2.21 1.89
N LEU A 159 -7.55 -2.56 2.55
CA LEU A 159 -7.55 -3.01 3.95
C LEU A 159 -6.77 -1.99 4.79
N ILE A 160 -7.32 -1.61 5.93
CA ILE A 160 -6.63 -0.73 6.88
C ILE A 160 -5.59 -1.55 7.65
N ALA A 161 -4.32 -1.25 7.44
CA ALA A 161 -3.21 -1.92 8.09
C ALA A 161 -3.17 -1.62 9.60
N SER A 162 -2.73 -2.60 10.38
CA SER A 162 -2.49 -2.40 11.82
C SER A 162 -1.28 -1.50 12.06
N LEU A 163 -1.33 -0.68 13.13
CA LEU A 163 -0.19 0.13 13.56
C LEU A 163 0.63 -0.58 14.66
N PRO A 164 1.97 -0.41 14.67
CA PRO A 164 2.77 0.20 13.60
C PRO A 164 2.88 -0.71 12.37
N THR A 165 2.95 -0.12 11.18
CA THR A 165 2.98 -0.84 9.88
C THR A 165 4.35 -1.45 9.57
N LEU A 166 4.88 -2.24 10.49
CA LEU A 166 6.14 -2.97 10.34
C LEU A 166 5.85 -4.39 9.87
N THR A 167 6.71 -4.97 9.03
CA THR A 167 6.54 -6.34 8.51
C THR A 167 6.23 -7.39 9.59
N PRO A 168 6.95 -7.46 10.74
CA PRO A 168 6.66 -8.47 11.75
C PRO A 168 5.25 -8.35 12.34
N ILE A 169 4.70 -7.14 12.36
CA ILE A 169 3.37 -6.85 12.91
C ILE A 169 2.31 -7.04 11.84
N GLY A 170 2.43 -6.36 10.69
CA GLY A 170 1.47 -6.44 9.60
C GLY A 170 1.27 -7.87 9.07
N MET A 171 2.36 -8.64 8.91
CA MET A 171 2.25 -10.04 8.47
C MET A 171 1.70 -10.95 9.55
N SER A 172 1.79 -10.57 10.83
CA SER A 172 1.13 -11.30 11.90
C SER A 172 -0.37 -11.02 11.91
N PHE A 173 -0.83 -9.79 11.65
CA PHE A 173 -2.27 -9.53 11.51
C PHE A 173 -2.93 -10.20 10.30
N LEU A 174 -2.12 -10.74 9.38
CA LEU A 174 -2.56 -11.54 8.25
C LEU A 174 -2.45 -13.05 8.50
N ILE A 175 -2.27 -13.52 9.74
CA ILE A 175 -2.47 -14.93 10.05
C ILE A 175 -3.93 -15.17 10.51
N PRO A 176 -4.52 -16.33 10.21
CA PRO A 176 -5.86 -16.73 10.66
C PRO A 176 -5.85 -17.15 12.13
N ALA A 177 -5.32 -16.29 13.00
CA ALA A 177 -5.30 -16.47 14.43
C ALA A 177 -6.10 -15.37 15.13
N ARG A 178 -6.72 -15.70 16.24
CA ARG A 178 -7.48 -14.76 17.06
C ARG A 178 -6.59 -14.12 18.11
N ASP A 179 -7.04 -12.99 18.64
CA ASP A 179 -6.46 -12.38 19.85
C ASP A 179 -4.97 -12.03 19.74
N ILE A 180 -4.54 -11.51 18.58
CA ILE A 180 -3.16 -11.08 18.39
C ILE A 180 -2.84 -9.93 19.36
N LYS A 181 -1.87 -10.16 20.24
CA LYS A 181 -1.34 -9.18 21.18
C LYS A 181 0.08 -8.81 20.78
N ILE A 182 0.38 -7.53 20.89
CA ILE A 182 1.68 -6.97 20.60
C ILE A 182 2.27 -6.47 21.92
N ASP A 183 3.50 -6.86 22.19
CA ASP A 183 4.32 -6.33 23.27
C ASP A 183 5.74 -6.04 22.75
N VAL A 184 6.51 -5.29 23.54
CA VAL A 184 7.89 -4.95 23.24
C VAL A 184 8.75 -5.34 24.44
N GLU A 185 9.61 -6.33 24.22
CA GLU A 185 10.60 -6.74 25.22
C GLU A 185 11.98 -6.22 24.80
N GLY A 186 12.47 -5.20 25.49
CA GLY A 186 13.70 -4.50 25.13
C GLY A 186 13.56 -3.78 23.78
N SER A 187 14.27 -4.29 22.75
CA SER A 187 14.20 -3.77 21.37
C SER A 187 13.49 -4.71 20.40
N ASN A 188 12.92 -5.82 20.89
CA ASN A 188 12.32 -6.86 20.06
C ASN A 188 10.79 -6.84 20.18
N TRP A 189 10.12 -6.96 19.02
CA TRP A 189 8.68 -7.12 18.96
C TRP A 189 8.27 -8.53 19.36
N GLN A 190 7.38 -8.64 20.34
CA GLN A 190 6.73 -9.87 20.75
C GLN A 190 5.30 -9.85 20.24
N VAL A 191 4.97 -10.73 19.30
CA VAL A 191 3.61 -10.87 18.80
C VAL A 191 3.09 -12.24 19.21
N GLN A 192 2.08 -12.28 20.05
CA GLN A 192 1.55 -13.49 20.65
C GLN A 192 0.08 -13.67 20.29
N SER A 193 -0.37 -14.92 20.23
CA SER A 193 -1.78 -15.29 20.06
C SER A 193 -2.04 -16.54 20.87
N ASN A 194 -3.29 -16.76 21.28
CA ASN A 194 -3.69 -17.99 21.95
C ASN A 194 -3.51 -19.24 21.04
N ASP A 195 -3.47 -19.04 19.73
CA ASP A 195 -3.34 -20.10 18.73
C ASP A 195 -1.88 -20.52 18.45
N SER A 196 -0.90 -19.85 19.08
CA SER A 196 0.53 -20.17 18.90
C SER A 196 1.36 -19.88 20.15
N ALA A 197 2.20 -20.84 20.53
CA ALA A 197 3.16 -20.67 21.63
C ALA A 197 4.40 -19.85 21.22
N GLY A 198 4.60 -19.62 19.91
CA GLY A 198 5.77 -18.93 19.37
C GLY A 198 5.55 -17.44 19.11
N ASN A 199 6.63 -16.66 19.07
CA ASN A 199 6.56 -15.26 18.67
C ASN A 199 6.26 -15.13 17.17
N LEU A 200 5.05 -14.67 16.87
CA LEU A 200 4.54 -14.48 15.51
C LEU A 200 5.28 -13.41 14.72
N ALA A 201 6.10 -12.57 15.36
CA ALA A 201 7.01 -11.67 14.65
C ALA A 201 7.97 -12.44 13.72
N LEU A 202 8.26 -13.70 14.04
CA LEU A 202 9.13 -14.59 13.26
C LEU A 202 8.36 -15.31 12.14
N LEU A 203 8.92 -15.29 10.93
CA LEU A 203 8.34 -15.98 9.78
C LEU A 203 8.19 -17.49 9.98
N SER A 204 9.14 -18.12 10.68
CA SER A 204 9.11 -19.55 10.99
C SER A 204 7.87 -19.94 11.79
N GLU A 205 7.50 -19.14 12.79
CA GLU A 205 6.34 -19.39 13.64
C GLU A 205 5.03 -19.19 12.86
N ARG A 206 4.94 -18.13 12.03
CA ARG A 206 3.76 -17.93 11.16
C ARG A 206 3.57 -19.09 10.17
N LYS A 207 4.66 -19.62 9.59
CA LYS A 207 4.59 -20.76 8.66
C LYS A 207 3.98 -22.01 9.29
N LYS A 208 4.26 -22.28 10.58
CA LYS A 208 3.67 -23.44 11.29
C LYS A 208 2.15 -23.36 11.33
N ILE A 209 1.60 -22.17 11.55
CA ILE A 209 0.14 -21.94 11.60
C ILE A 209 -0.49 -22.17 10.23
N TYR A 210 0.11 -21.63 9.16
CA TYR A 210 -0.38 -21.89 7.81
C TYR A 210 -0.34 -23.37 7.45
N GLN A 211 0.75 -24.07 7.81
CA GLN A 211 0.87 -25.51 7.55
C GLN A 211 -0.20 -26.31 8.30
N TYR A 212 -0.38 -26.03 9.60
CA TYR A 212 -1.39 -26.68 10.42
C TYR A 212 -2.80 -26.54 9.81
N LEU A 213 -3.13 -25.37 9.28
CA LEU A 213 -4.43 -25.14 8.64
C LEU A 213 -4.57 -25.83 7.30
N LEU A 214 -3.50 -25.91 6.51
CA LEU A 214 -3.51 -26.69 5.27
C LEU A 214 -3.72 -28.18 5.57
N ASP A 215 -3.09 -28.70 6.61
CA ASP A 215 -3.23 -30.10 7.03
C ASP A 215 -4.67 -30.39 7.49
N LEU A 216 -5.30 -29.48 8.25
CA LEU A 216 -6.70 -29.58 8.64
C LEU A 216 -7.65 -29.60 7.43
N ILE A 217 -7.39 -28.77 6.42
CA ILE A 217 -8.20 -28.71 5.19
C ILE A 217 -8.03 -29.99 4.35
N GLN A 218 -6.85 -30.64 4.38
CA GLN A 218 -6.60 -31.87 3.63
C GLN A 218 -7.22 -33.12 4.28
N GLN A 219 -7.52 -33.08 5.59
CA GLN A 219 -8.10 -34.20 6.33
C GLN A 219 -9.64 -34.23 6.32
N GLY A 220 -10.30 -33.15 5.91
CA GLY A 220 -11.76 -33.02 5.84
C GLY A 220 -12.30 -33.04 4.41
#